data_AF-A0A257H654-F1
#
_entry.id   AF-A0A257H654-F1
#
_cell.length_a   1.000
_cell.length_b   1.000
_cell.length_c   1.000
_cell.angle_alpha   90.00
_cell.angle_beta   90.00
_cell.angle_gamma   90.00
#
_symmetry.space_group_name_H-M   'P 1'
#
loop_
_entity.id
_entity.type
_entity.pdbx_description
1 polymer ?
#
loop_
_entity_poly.entity_id
_entity_poly.type
_entity_poly.pdbx_seq_one_letter_code
_entity_poly.pdbx_strand_id
1 'polypeptide(L)'
;MPITSASQFPSLQPESTPAERHPALAAGLGVISFHGPQGKGFQKGGHNDSTGNTWICLEQRMRCVVLLANDVRAEPLFPGIVKMILGETGMPWAWEYGKLDWTR
;
A
#
# COMPACT_ATOMS: atom_id res chain seq x y z
N MET A 1 -4.32 4.77 13.85
CA MET A 1 -3.15 4.58 14.73
C MET A 1 -1.92 4.43 13.86
N PRO A 2 -0.78 5.05 14.20
CA PRO A 2 0.46 4.88 13.44
C PRO A 2 0.84 3.40 13.31
N ILE A 3 1.33 3.01 12.14
CA ILE A 3 1.93 1.68 11.94
C ILE A 3 3.40 1.78 12.32
N THR A 4 3.86 0.86 13.17
CA THR A 4 5.22 0.84 13.72
C THR A 4 6.04 -0.34 13.21
N SER A 5 5.48 -1.19 12.35
CA SER A 5 6.17 -2.35 11.77
C SER A 5 6.93 -1.99 10.48
N ALA A 6 7.98 -2.74 10.18
CA ALA A 6 8.82 -2.51 9.00
C ALA A 6 8.13 -2.88 7.67
N SER A 7 7.18 -3.81 7.74
CA SER A 7 6.38 -4.33 6.62
C SER A 7 4.99 -4.71 7.10
N GLN A 8 4.10 -5.11 6.19
CA GLN A 8 2.79 -5.67 6.54
C GLN A 8 2.91 -7.09 7.10
N PHE A 9 3.79 -7.89 6.49
CA PHE A 9 4.02 -9.27 6.89
C PHE A 9 5.51 -9.54 7.17
N PRO A 10 5.82 -10.43 8.13
CA PRO A 10 4.90 -11.14 9.03
C PRO A 10 4.23 -10.23 10.08
N SER A 11 3.01 -10.57 10.51
CA SER A 11 2.14 -9.68 11.31
C SER A 11 2.55 -9.54 12.79
N LEU A 12 3.36 -10.46 13.32
CA LEU A 12 3.82 -10.47 14.72
C LEU A 12 5.30 -10.08 14.85
N GLN A 13 5.79 -9.21 13.97
CA GLN A 13 7.14 -8.69 14.04
C GLN A 13 7.32 -7.68 15.19
N PRO A 14 8.56 -7.50 15.70
CA PRO A 14 8.87 -6.42 16.63
C PRO A 14 8.58 -5.04 16.02
N GLU A 15 8.36 -4.04 16.88
CA GLU A 15 8.29 -2.66 16.42
C GLU A 15 9.63 -2.22 15.82
N SER A 16 9.56 -1.49 14.72
CA SER A 16 10.71 -0.81 14.14
C SER A 16 11.16 0.35 15.02
N THR A 17 12.45 0.67 14.95
CA THR A 17 12.96 1.90 15.55
C THR A 17 12.31 3.12 14.89
N PRO A 18 12.21 4.29 15.55
CA PRO A 18 11.60 5.48 14.96
C PRO A 18 12.17 5.88 13.59
N ALA A 19 13.47 5.62 13.35
CA ALA A 19 14.14 5.92 12.09
C ALA A 19 13.75 4.98 10.93
N GLU A 20 13.28 3.77 11.24
CA GLU A 20 12.92 2.74 10.26
C GLU A 20 11.41 2.70 9.96
N ARG A 21 10.59 3.39 10.76
CA ARG A 21 9.13 3.46 10.56
C ARG A 21 8.81 4.26 9.30
N HIS A 22 7.84 3.79 8.53
CA HIS A 22 7.37 4.58 7.39
C HIS A 22 6.70 5.87 7.90
N PRO A 23 7.18 7.05 7.50
CA PRO A 23 6.60 8.31 7.95
C PRO A 23 5.15 8.40 7.45
N ALA A 24 4.25 8.82 8.33
CA ALA A 24 2.83 9.05 8.02
C ALA A 24 2.04 7.82 7.52
N LEU A 25 2.48 6.60 7.82
CA LEU A 25 1.69 5.37 7.63
C LEU A 25 0.87 5.06 8.88
N ALA A 26 -0.41 4.78 8.70
CA ALA A 26 -1.32 4.47 9.80
C ALA A 26 -2.39 3.47 9.37
N ALA A 27 -3.05 2.83 10.34
CA ALA A 27 -4.20 1.97 10.11
C ALA A 27 -5.39 2.39 10.99
N GLY A 28 -6.61 2.21 10.48
CA GLY A 28 -7.85 2.48 11.21
C GLY A 28 -9.07 2.08 10.39
N LEU A 29 -10.17 1.74 11.05
CA LEU A 29 -11.47 1.40 10.42
C LEU A 29 -11.34 0.46 9.18
N GLY A 30 -10.43 -0.52 9.24
CA GLY A 30 -10.25 -1.53 8.21
C GLY A 30 -9.35 -1.15 7.02
N VAL A 31 -8.80 0.07 6.98
CA VAL A 31 -7.93 0.57 5.91
C VAL A 31 -6.56 1.01 6.41
N ILE A 32 -5.61 1.08 5.48
CA ILE A 32 -4.31 1.73 5.66
C ILE A 32 -4.43 3.16 5.15
N SER A 33 -3.94 4.15 5.91
CA SER A 33 -3.81 5.53 5.44
C SER A 33 -2.34 5.94 5.35
N PHE A 34 -2.04 6.75 4.34
CA PHE A 34 -0.70 7.24 4.05
C PHE A 34 -0.76 8.72 3.65
N HIS A 35 0.41 9.38 3.68
CA HIS A 35 0.57 10.71 3.12
C HIS A 35 1.64 10.68 2.04
N GLY A 36 1.28 11.09 0.82
CA GLY A 36 2.19 11.12 -0.32
C GLY A 36 2.25 12.48 -1.01
N PRO A 37 2.90 12.58 -2.17
CA PRO A 37 3.05 13.84 -2.92
C PRO A 37 1.73 14.52 -3.30
N GLN A 38 0.64 13.76 -3.37
CA GLN A 38 -0.71 14.25 -3.68
C GLN A 38 -1.59 14.44 -2.44
N GLY A 39 -1.00 14.43 -1.24
CA GLY A 39 -1.69 14.56 0.03
C GLY A 39 -2.08 13.22 0.65
N LYS A 40 -3.16 13.24 1.45
CA LYS A 40 -3.66 12.05 2.15
C LYS A 40 -4.29 11.05 1.19
N GLY A 41 -3.97 9.79 1.39
CA GLY A 41 -4.60 8.68 0.72
C GLY A 41 -4.90 7.53 1.67
N PHE A 42 -5.72 6.60 1.19
CA PHE A 42 -6.01 5.37 1.89
C PHE A 42 -6.06 4.19 0.93
N GLN A 43 -5.76 3.01 1.45
CA GLN A 43 -5.62 1.77 0.70
C GLN A 43 -6.30 0.62 1.44
N LYS A 44 -6.80 -0.33 0.65
CA LYS A 44 -7.09 -1.68 1.10
C LYS A 44 -6.54 -2.70 0.10
N GLY A 45 -5.61 -3.53 0.57
CA GLY A 45 -5.12 -4.71 -0.13
C GLY A 45 -5.93 -5.96 0.20
N GLY A 46 -5.70 -6.99 -0.60
CA GLY A 46 -6.19 -8.35 -0.34
C GLY A 46 -5.42 -9.35 -1.21
N HIS A 47 -5.18 -10.52 -0.64
CA HIS A 47 -4.39 -11.57 -1.25
C HIS A 47 -4.86 -12.93 -0.72
N ASN A 48 -4.91 -13.94 -1.58
CA ASN A 48 -4.95 -15.36 -1.24
C ASN A 48 -4.14 -16.13 -2.29
N ASP A 49 -4.12 -17.47 -2.22
CA ASP A 49 -3.30 -18.31 -3.11
C ASP A 49 -3.54 -18.14 -4.62
N SER A 50 -4.65 -17.50 -5.03
CA SER A 50 -5.06 -17.37 -6.43
C SER A 50 -5.42 -15.95 -6.86
N THR A 51 -5.83 -15.07 -5.94
CA THR A 51 -6.35 -13.74 -6.27
C THR A 51 -5.60 -12.65 -5.51
N GLY A 52 -5.39 -11.51 -6.18
CA GLY A 52 -4.84 -10.30 -5.58
C GLY A 52 -5.73 -9.10 -5.87
N ASN A 53 -5.80 -8.16 -4.95
CA ASN A 53 -6.54 -6.91 -5.14
C ASN A 53 -5.87 -5.73 -4.44
N THR A 54 -6.07 -4.55 -5.01
CA THR A 54 -5.77 -3.30 -4.32
C THR A 54 -6.80 -2.24 -4.65
N TRP A 55 -7.18 -1.46 -3.65
CA TRP A 55 -8.01 -0.28 -3.78
C TRP A 55 -7.26 0.89 -3.19
N ILE A 56 -7.05 1.97 -3.94
CA ILE A 56 -6.36 3.18 -3.49
C ILE A 56 -7.21 4.40 -3.82
N CYS A 57 -7.31 5.31 -2.86
CA CYS A 57 -7.97 6.61 -3.01
C CYS A 57 -7.05 7.76 -2.57
N LEU A 58 -7.16 8.88 -3.28
CA LEU A 58 -6.53 10.15 -2.92
C LEU A 58 -7.60 11.18 -2.56
N GLU A 59 -7.60 11.64 -1.32
CA GLU A 59 -8.66 12.52 -0.78
C GLU A 59 -8.73 13.84 -1.54
N GLN A 60 -7.60 14.56 -1.66
CA GLN A 60 -7.58 15.88 -2.28
C GLN A 60 -7.94 15.86 -3.76
N ARG A 61 -7.65 14.75 -4.44
CA ARG A 61 -7.93 14.60 -5.88
C ARG A 61 -9.31 14.03 -6.15
N MET A 62 -10.00 13.50 -5.14
CA MET A 62 -11.29 12.82 -5.27
C MET A 62 -11.24 11.70 -6.34
N ARG A 63 -10.14 10.95 -6.36
CA ARG A 63 -9.91 9.87 -7.34
C ARG A 63 -9.51 8.60 -6.64
N CYS A 64 -10.05 7.50 -7.13
CA CYS A 64 -9.74 6.15 -6.66
C CYS A 64 -9.51 5.21 -7.84
N VAL A 65 -8.80 4.12 -7.58
CA VAL A 65 -8.67 2.99 -8.50
C VAL A 65 -8.84 1.69 -7.71
N VAL A 66 -9.55 0.74 -8.29
CA VAL A 66 -9.68 -0.64 -7.78
C VAL A 66 -9.12 -1.56 -8.86
N LEU A 67 -8.18 -2.42 -8.47
CA LEU A 67 -7.63 -3.47 -9.30
C LEU A 67 -7.97 -4.81 -8.66
N LEU A 68 -8.53 -5.71 -9.47
CA LEU A 68 -8.87 -7.08 -9.09
C LEU A 68 -8.21 -8.02 -10.09
N ALA A 69 -7.50 -9.03 -9.58
CA ALA A 69 -6.88 -10.06 -10.39
C ALA A 69 -7.26 -11.44 -9.87
N ASN A 70 -7.59 -12.34 -10.80
CA ASN A 70 -7.80 -13.76 -10.55
C ASN A 70 -6.50 -14.58 -10.66
N ASP A 71 -5.35 -13.90 -10.62
CA ASP A 71 -4.01 -14.49 -10.58
C ASP A 71 -3.09 -13.60 -9.75
N VAL A 72 -2.52 -14.13 -8.66
CA VAL A 72 -1.58 -13.40 -7.79
C VAL A 72 -0.34 -12.89 -8.53
N ARG A 73 0.03 -13.52 -9.66
CA ARG A 73 1.16 -13.08 -10.48
C ARG A 73 0.93 -11.72 -11.13
N ALA A 74 -0.29 -11.17 -11.05
CA ALA A 74 -0.60 -9.82 -11.51
C ALA A 74 -0.22 -8.71 -10.52
N GLU A 75 -0.04 -8.99 -9.22
CA GLU A 75 0.27 -7.96 -8.20
C GLU A 75 1.51 -7.11 -8.50
N PRO A 76 2.61 -7.66 -9.08
CA PRO A 76 3.74 -6.85 -9.52
C PRO A 76 3.40 -5.72 -10.51
N LEU A 77 2.26 -5.83 -11.21
CA LEU A 77 1.80 -4.81 -12.16
C LEU A 77 1.03 -3.68 -11.46
N PHE A 78 0.52 -3.88 -10.24
CA PHE A 78 -0.35 -2.92 -9.56
C PHE A 78 0.31 -1.56 -9.34
N PRO A 79 1.56 -1.43 -8.84
CA PRO A 79 2.20 -0.13 -8.67
C PRO A 79 2.27 0.68 -9.97
N GLY A 80 2.62 0.02 -11.07
CA GLY A 80 2.69 0.63 -12.40
C GLY A 80 1.33 1.09 -12.93
N ILE A 81 0.30 0.25 -12.81
CA ILE A 81 -1.06 0.59 -13.23
C ILE A 81 -1.64 1.73 -12.39
N VAL A 82 -1.45 1.70 -11.07
CA VAL A 82 -1.87 2.77 -10.17
C VAL A 82 -1.17 4.08 -10.52
N LYS A 83 0.14 4.06 -10.76
CA LYS A 83 0.90 5.24 -11.18
C LYS A 83 0.42 5.79 -12.53
N MET A 84 0.09 4.92 -13.48
CA MET A 84 -0.48 5.33 -14.76
C MET A 84 -1.84 6.04 -14.61
N ILE A 85 -2.70 5.57 -13.71
CA ILE A 85 -4.07 6.08 -13.55
C ILE A 85 -4.13 7.31 -12.63
N LEU A 86 -3.43 7.25 -11.49
CA LEU A 86 -3.50 8.24 -10.41
C LEU A 86 -2.24 9.11 -10.28
N GLY A 87 -1.16 8.82 -11.00
CA GLY A 87 0.15 9.45 -10.82
C GLY A 87 0.88 8.94 -9.57
N GLU A 88 1.90 9.67 -9.13
CA GLU A 88 2.68 9.33 -7.93
C GLU A 88 1.83 9.46 -6.66
N THR A 89 1.30 8.35 -6.16
CA THR A 89 0.42 8.35 -4.98
C THR A 89 1.20 8.50 -3.67
N GLY A 90 2.41 7.94 -3.60
CA GLY A 90 3.16 7.76 -2.35
C GLY A 90 2.71 6.56 -1.51
N MET A 91 1.94 5.63 -2.09
CA MET A 91 1.63 4.35 -1.44
C MET A 91 2.91 3.57 -1.17
N PRO A 92 3.17 3.11 0.08
CA PRO A 92 4.39 2.39 0.41
C PRO A 92 4.33 0.91 -0.01
N TRP A 93 4.47 0.65 -1.31
CA TRP A 93 4.41 -0.71 -1.87
C TRP A 93 5.42 -1.67 -1.24
N ALA A 94 6.62 -1.20 -0.92
CA ALA A 94 7.65 -2.01 -0.26
C ALA A 94 7.29 -2.37 1.20
N TRP A 95 6.42 -1.60 1.85
CA TRP A 95 5.89 -1.98 3.16
C TRP A 95 4.82 -3.07 3.01
N GLU A 96 3.89 -2.91 2.06
CA GLU A 96 2.80 -3.87 1.81
C GLU A 96 3.35 -5.25 1.39
N TYR A 97 4.20 -5.28 0.37
CA TYR A 97 4.65 -6.51 -0.29
C TYR A 97 6.07 -6.97 0.10
N GLY A 98 6.76 -6.19 0.95
CA GLY A 98 8.18 -6.40 1.24
C GLY A 98 9.10 -5.80 0.17
N LYS A 99 10.41 -5.86 0.41
CA LYS A 99 11.44 -5.26 -0.47
C LYS A 99 11.73 -6.11 -1.71
N LEU A 100 10.74 -6.24 -2.59
CA LEU A 100 10.86 -6.93 -3.87
C LEU A 100 11.38 -5.96 -4.95
N ASP A 101 11.86 -6.49 -6.08
CA ASP A 101 12.41 -5.63 -7.15
C ASP A 101 11.37 -4.70 -7.78
N TRP A 102 10.08 -5.09 -7.75
CA TRP A 102 8.97 -4.34 -8.36
C TRP A 102 8.25 -3.39 -7.40
N THR A 103 8.61 -3.38 -6.12
CA THR A 103 8.01 -2.51 -5.09
C THR A 103 8.79 -1.20 -4.88
N ARG A 104 9.81 -0.96 -5.71
CA ARG A 104 10.70 0.20 -5.64
C ARG A 104 10.11 1.42 -6.36
#